data_AF-A0A7C7QD99-F1
#
_entry.id   AF-A0A7C7QD99-F1
#
_cell.length_a   1.000
_cell.length_b   1.000
_cell.length_c   1.000
_cell.angle_alpha   90.00
_cell.angle_beta   90.00
_cell.angle_gamma   90.00
#
_symmetry.space_group_name_H-M   'P 1'
#
loop_
_entity.id
_entity.type
_entity.pdbx_description
1 polymer ?
#
loop_
_entity_poly.entity_id
_entity_poly.type
_entity_poly.pdbx_seq_one_letter_code
_entity_poly.pdbx_strand_id
1 'polypeptide(L)'
;MDALIDTGSPYTVLSTNEIMSTRLPITRMRSGETVSLAGFHFFNHPIRNVNMSFGTETGELFKVSIPTIGSLIPTKLDKKTLDEVKHIPSIIGNDFLEEQKLALYFNPSTRTAYLEY
;
A
#
# COMPACT_ATOMS: atom_id res chain seq x y z
N MET A 1 -6.12 -7.13 -6.84
CA MET A 1 -5.91 -6.16 -5.76
C MET A 1 -5.61 -4.85 -6.43
N ASP A 2 -6.32 -3.79 -6.04
CA ASP A 2 -6.07 -2.45 -6.55
C ASP A 2 -5.32 -1.66 -5.48
N ALA A 3 -4.40 -0.80 -5.91
CA ALA A 3 -3.63 0.06 -5.03
C ALA A 3 -3.60 1.47 -5.61
N LEU A 4 -3.56 2.47 -4.72
CA LEU A 4 -3.40 3.87 -5.10
C LEU A 4 -1.91 4.21 -5.14
N ILE A 5 -1.44 4.80 -6.23
CA ILE A 5 -0.13 5.46 -6.25
C ILE A 5 -0.30 6.81 -5.56
N ASP A 6 0.40 7.03 -4.45
CA ASP A 6 0.29 8.24 -3.65
C ASP A 6 1.69 8.81 -3.36
N THR A 7 2.04 9.87 -4.08
CA THR A 7 3.34 10.56 -3.92
C THR A 7 3.43 11.39 -2.64
N GLY A 8 2.32 11.55 -1.90
CA GLY A 8 2.31 12.16 -0.58
C GLY A 8 2.59 11.16 0.56
N SER A 9 2.56 9.86 0.26
CA SER A 9 2.77 8.80 1.23
C SER A 9 4.22 8.30 1.18
N PRO A 10 4.96 8.34 2.30
CA PRO A 10 6.35 7.88 2.32
C PRO A 10 6.50 6.35 2.22
N TYR A 11 5.45 5.59 2.53
CA TYR A 11 5.50 4.13 2.62
C TYR A 11 4.51 3.46 1.68
N THR A 12 4.92 2.33 1.11
CA THR A 12 4.08 1.36 0.44
C THR A 12 3.46 0.45 1.47
N VAL A 13 2.13 0.38 1.52
CA VAL A 13 1.40 -0.32 2.58
C VAL A 13 0.21 -1.09 2.05
N LEU A 14 -0.03 -2.28 2.63
CA LEU A 14 -1.29 -2.99 2.48
C LEU A 14 -2.34 -2.40 3.42
N SER A 15 -3.54 -2.17 2.89
CA SER A 15 -4.69 -1.71 3.68
C SER A 15 -5.14 -2.76 4.70
N THR A 16 -5.85 -2.29 5.72
CA THR A 16 -6.49 -3.18 6.70
C THR A 16 -7.44 -4.18 6.02
N ASN A 17 -8.20 -3.77 5.01
CA ASN A 17 -9.13 -4.65 4.30
C ASN A 17 -8.41 -5.79 3.57
N GLU A 18 -7.32 -5.48 2.87
CA GLU A 18 -6.50 -6.51 2.21
C GLU A 18 -5.93 -7.48 3.23
N ILE A 19 -5.39 -6.99 4.35
CA ILE A 19 -4.84 -7.84 5.41
C ILE A 19 -5.92 -8.71 6.04
N MET A 20 -7.11 -8.16 6.29
CA MET A 20 -8.26 -8.92 6.82
C MET A 20 -8.74 -10.01 5.86
N SER A 21 -8.60 -9.81 4.55
CA SER A 21 -8.92 -10.83 3.55
C SER A 21 -7.91 -11.99 3.56
N THR A 22 -6.70 -11.74 4.08
CA THR A 22 -5.70 -12.79 4.27
C THR A 22 -5.94 -13.57 5.57
N ARG A 23 -5.28 -14.73 5.70
CA ARG A 23 -5.27 -15.51 6.96
C ARG A 23 -4.25 -15.00 7.98
N LEU A 24 -3.75 -13.77 7.83
CA LEU A 24 -2.73 -13.20 8.72
C LEU A 24 -3.34 -12.81 10.08
N PRO A 25 -2.62 -13.04 11.20
CA PRO A 25 -3.14 -12.80 12.54
C PRO A 25 -3.00 -11.31 12.94
N ILE A 26 -3.91 -10.45 12.48
CA ILE A 26 -3.92 -8.99 12.74
C ILE A 26 -3.71 -8.63 14.21
N THR A 27 -4.32 -9.38 15.14
CA THR A 27 -4.20 -9.14 16.59
C THR A 27 -2.77 -9.27 17.11
N ARG A 28 -1.92 -10.05 16.42
CA ARG A 28 -0.50 -10.25 16.73
C ARG A 28 0.43 -9.33 15.94
N MET A 29 -0.09 -8.64 14.93
CA MET A 29 0.66 -7.72 14.07
C MET A 29 0.61 -6.27 14.58
N ARG A 30 0.22 -6.04 15.85
CA ARG A 30 0.15 -4.72 16.47
C ARG A 30 1.54 -4.23 16.94
N SER A 31 2.45 -4.08 15.99
CA SER A 31 3.82 -3.63 16.21
C SER A 31 4.32 -2.79 15.02
N GLY A 32 5.43 -2.09 15.20
CA GLY A 32 5.94 -1.11 14.23
C GLY A 32 5.66 0.32 14.66
N GLU A 33 6.05 1.27 13.82
CA GLU A 33 5.77 2.68 14.06
C GLU A 33 4.27 2.97 13.95
N THR A 34 3.80 3.99 14.67
CA THR A 34 2.41 4.45 14.54
C THR A 34 2.35 5.51 13.45
N VAL A 35 1.54 5.27 12.43
CA VAL A 35 1.32 6.20 11.31
C VAL A 35 -0.11 6.70 11.30
N SER A 36 -0.33 7.87 10.70
CA SER A 36 -1.65 8.44 10.50
C SER A 36 -1.99 8.45 9.02
N LEU A 37 -3.20 8.00 8.68
CA LEU A 37 -3.71 8.00 7.31
C LEU A 37 -5.22 8.21 7.34
N ALA A 38 -5.71 9.14 6.52
CA ALA A 38 -7.14 9.48 6.41
C ALA A 38 -7.83 9.79 7.76
N GLY A 39 -7.09 10.36 8.73
CA GLY A 39 -7.60 10.66 10.07
C GLY A 39 -7.59 9.49 11.07
N PHE A 40 -7.13 8.30 10.65
CA PHE A 40 -7.00 7.11 11.48
C PHE A 40 -5.54 6.82 11.83
N HIS A 41 -5.34 6.08 12.92
CA HIS A 41 -4.02 5.71 13.42
C HIS A 41 -3.81 4.20 13.31
N PHE A 42 -2.69 3.80 12.74
CA PHE A 42 -2.32 2.41 12.47
C PHE A 42 -0.95 2.09 13.04
N PHE A 43 -0.77 0.84 13.46
CA PHE A 43 0.56 0.25 13.49
C PHE A 43 0.97 -0.07 12.05
N ASN A 44 2.09 0.46 11.59
CA ASN A 44 2.69 0.11 10.31
C ASN A 44 3.56 -1.15 10.48
N HIS A 45 2.92 -2.32 10.42
CA HIS A 45 3.59 -3.58 10.66
C HIS A 45 4.40 -4.02 9.43
N PRO A 46 5.70 -4.30 9.56
CA PRO A 46 6.53 -4.65 8.40
C PRO A 46 6.24 -6.07 7.91
N ILE A 47 5.95 -6.21 6.62
CA ILE A 47 5.91 -7.48 5.90
C ILE A 47 7.18 -7.58 5.05
N ARG A 48 7.99 -8.61 5.28
CA ARG A 48 9.31 -8.76 4.65
C ARG A 48 9.28 -9.68 3.43
N ASN A 49 10.27 -9.53 2.55
CA ASN A 49 10.52 -10.38 1.39
C ASN A 49 9.30 -10.49 0.46
N VAL A 50 8.79 -9.34 0.02
CA VAL A 50 7.56 -9.27 -0.76
C VAL A 50 7.88 -9.30 -2.24
N ASN A 51 7.16 -10.15 -2.98
CA ASN A 51 7.17 -10.13 -4.43
C ASN A 51 5.89 -9.48 -4.92
N MET A 52 6.01 -8.45 -5.74
CA MET A 52 4.90 -7.77 -6.38
C MET A 52 4.94 -8.01 -7.89
N SER A 53 3.76 -8.02 -8.51
CA SER A 53 3.62 -8.16 -9.96
C SER A 53 2.52 -7.22 -10.42
N PHE A 54 2.87 -6.38 -11.40
CA PHE A 54 1.99 -5.38 -11.98
C PHE A 54 1.78 -5.71 -13.46
N GLY A 55 0.55 -5.60 -13.94
CA GLY A 55 0.26 -5.71 -15.37
C GLY A 55 0.72 -4.44 -16.09
N THR A 56 1.39 -4.59 -17.21
CA THR A 56 1.77 -3.48 -18.10
C THR A 56 0.73 -3.29 -19.20
N GLU A 57 0.81 -2.16 -19.91
CA GLU A 57 0.00 -1.87 -21.09
C GLU A 57 0.25 -2.84 -22.26
N THR A 58 1.41 -3.50 -22.29
CA THR A 58 1.75 -4.54 -23.28
C THR A 58 1.19 -5.92 -22.92
N GLY A 59 0.55 -6.06 -21.75
CA GLY A 59 0.05 -7.34 -21.24
C GLY A 59 1.13 -8.21 -20.57
N GLU A 60 2.34 -7.68 -20.42
CA GLU A 60 3.42 -8.34 -19.67
C GLU A 60 3.27 -8.07 -18.16
N LEU A 61 4.06 -8.79 -17.37
CA LEU A 61 4.13 -8.58 -15.91
C LEU A 61 5.44 -7.92 -15.54
N PHE A 62 5.36 -6.70 -15.01
CA PHE A 62 6.45 -6.08 -14.29
C PHE A 62 6.54 -6.69 -12.89
N LYS A 63 7.65 -7.38 -12.60
CA LYS A 63 7.84 -8.12 -11.34
C LYS A 63 8.98 -7.50 -10.55
N VAL A 64 8.74 -7.27 -9.26
CA VAL A 64 9.74 -6.69 -8.36
C VAL A 64 9.74 -7.43 -7.03
N SER A 65 10.94 -7.54 -6.45
CA SER A 65 11.15 -8.07 -5.11
C SER A 65 11.55 -6.91 -4.21
N ILE A 66 10.76 -6.66 -3.17
CA ILE A 66 10.95 -5.55 -2.24
C ILE A 66 11.31 -6.12 -0.86
N PRO A 67 12.34 -5.59 -0.19
CA PRO A 67 12.76 -6.09 1.11
C PRO A 67 11.64 -6.03 2.16
N THR A 68 10.85 -4.96 2.18
CA THR A 68 9.76 -4.76 3.15
C THR A 68 8.70 -3.80 2.61
N ILE A 69 7.43 -4.10 2.89
CA ILE A 69 6.32 -3.14 2.81
C ILE A 69 5.62 -3.04 4.16
N GLY A 70 4.80 -2.03 4.33
CA GLY A 70 3.96 -1.88 5.50
C GLY A 70 2.63 -2.63 5.44
N SER A 71 2.02 -2.79 6.60
CA SER A 71 0.68 -3.32 6.77
C SER A 71 -0.04 -2.44 7.77
N LEU A 72 -1.16 -1.86 7.35
CA LEU A 72 -1.96 -0.96 8.17
C LEU A 72 -2.83 -1.77 9.14
N ILE A 73 -2.36 -1.90 10.38
CA ILE A 73 -3.09 -2.56 11.46
C ILE A 73 -3.73 -1.50 12.34
N PRO A 74 -5.07 -1.38 12.40
CA PRO A 74 -5.72 -0.34 13.21
C PRO A 74 -5.30 -0.43 14.67
N THR A 75 -5.01 0.72 15.27
CA THR A 75 -4.65 0.78 16.70
C THR A 75 -5.82 0.35 17.59
N LYS A 76 -7.05 0.54 17.12
CA LYS A 76 -8.31 0.08 17.73
C LYS A 76 -9.00 -0.94 16.84
N LEU A 77 -9.41 -2.08 17.41
CA LEU A 77 -10.04 -3.20 16.69
C LEU A 77 -11.54 -3.33 16.98
N ASP A 78 -12.19 -2.24 17.38
CA ASP A 78 -13.66 -2.23 17.52
C ASP A 78 -14.34 -2.22 16.14
N LYS A 79 -15.57 -2.74 16.10
CA LYS A 79 -16.35 -2.89 14.86
C LYS A 79 -16.49 -1.57 14.09
N LYS A 80 -16.71 -0.47 14.80
CA LYS A 80 -16.88 0.85 14.17
C LYS A 80 -15.61 1.26 13.43
N THR A 81 -14.46 1.19 14.10
CA THR A 81 -13.17 1.52 13.49
C THR A 81 -12.90 0.63 12.27
N LEU A 82 -13.13 -0.68 12.39
CA LEU A 82 -12.93 -1.62 11.28
C LEU A 82 -13.85 -1.32 10.08
N ASP A 83 -15.10 -0.94 10.34
CA ASP A 83 -16.05 -0.56 9.29
C ASP A 83 -15.67 0.76 8.60
N GLU A 84 -14.99 1.68 9.29
CA GLU A 84 -14.55 2.95 8.71
C GLU A 84 -13.25 2.79 7.90
N VAL A 85 -12.26 2.05 8.41
CA VAL A 85 -10.95 1.91 7.77
C VAL A 85 -10.93 0.94 6.59
N LYS A 86 -11.95 0.08 6.41
CA LYS A 86 -12.01 -0.87 5.29
C LYS A 86 -12.04 -0.21 3.90
N HIS A 87 -12.39 1.08 3.85
CA HIS A 87 -12.45 1.86 2.62
C HIS A 87 -11.09 2.49 2.24
N ILE A 88 -10.11 2.46 3.14
CA ILE A 88 -8.78 2.98 2.87
C ILE A 88 -8.07 2.00 1.94
N PRO A 89 -7.65 2.42 0.73
CA PRO A 89 -6.99 1.53 -0.21
C PRO A 89 -5.56 1.21 0.26
N SER A 90 -4.99 0.17 -0.32
CA SER A 90 -3.55 -0.04 -0.23
C SER A 90 -2.83 1.04 -1.02
N ILE A 91 -1.64 1.42 -0.58
CA ILE A 91 -0.88 2.53 -1.15
C ILE A 91 0.44 2.03 -1.69
N ILE A 92 0.79 2.46 -2.90
CA ILE A 92 2.15 2.46 -3.42
C ILE A 92 2.72 3.86 -3.14
N GLY A 93 3.65 3.93 -2.21
CA GLY A 93 4.27 5.17 -1.74
C GLY A 93 5.57 5.49 -2.47
N ASN A 94 6.22 6.56 -2.01
CA ASN A 94 7.49 7.02 -2.60
C ASN A 94 8.63 6.03 -2.42
N ASP A 95 8.68 5.26 -1.33
CA ASP A 95 9.67 4.21 -1.12
C ASP A 95 9.78 3.24 -2.31
N PHE A 96 8.64 2.77 -2.82
CA PHE A 96 8.58 1.90 -3.99
C PHE A 96 9.03 2.63 -5.26
N LEU A 97 8.50 3.84 -5.49
CA LEU A 97 8.83 4.61 -6.69
C LEU A 97 10.32 4.93 -6.77
N GLU A 98 10.93 5.31 -5.65
CA GLU A 98 12.36 5.60 -5.53
C GLU A 98 13.22 4.34 -5.70
N GLU A 99 12.87 3.24 -5.02
CA GLU A 99 13.63 1.99 -5.08
C GLU A 99 13.62 1.41 -6.51
N GLN A 100 12.46 1.47 -7.18
CA GLN A 100 12.30 0.98 -8.55
C GLN A 100 12.67 2.03 -9.62
N LYS A 101 13.07 3.24 -9.21
CA LYS A 101 13.45 4.35 -10.09
C LYS A 101 12.37 4.74 -11.11
N LEU A 102 11.12 4.70 -10.68
CA LEU A 102 9.98 5.01 -11.52
C LEU A 102 9.66 6.51 -11.46
N ALA A 103 9.44 7.10 -12.62
CA ALA A 103 8.91 8.45 -12.75
C ALA A 103 7.39 8.40 -12.98
N LEU A 104 6.66 9.30 -12.31
CA LEU A 104 5.22 9.48 -12.50
C LEU A 104 4.97 10.56 -13.54
N TYR A 105 4.36 10.18 -14.65
CA TYR A 105 3.91 11.09 -15.69
C TYR A 105 2.39 11.23 -15.62
N PHE A 106 1.91 12.46 -15.68
CA PHE A 106 0.49 12.76 -15.78
C PHE A 106 0.25 13.70 -16.96
N ASN A 107 -0.56 13.24 -17.92
CA ASN A 107 -1.06 14.04 -19.02
C ASN A 107 -2.52 14.45 -18.76
N PRO A 108 -2.78 15.71 -18.37
CA PRO A 108 -4.14 16.16 -18.07
C PRO A 108 -5.06 16.19 -19.28
N SER A 109 -4.51 16.38 -20.49
CA SER A 109 -5.31 16.49 -21.72
C SER A 109 -6.02 15.19 -22.08
N THR A 110 -5.36 14.05 -21.83
CA THR A 110 -5.91 12.71 -22.03
C THR A 110 -6.38 12.05 -20.73
N ARG A 111 -6.17 12.71 -19.59
CA ARG A 111 -6.42 12.19 -18.24
C ARG A 111 -5.73 10.83 -18.00
N THR A 112 -4.51 10.70 -18.51
CA THR A 112 -3.71 9.49 -18.40
C THR A 112 -2.56 9.74 -17.44
N ALA A 113 -2.40 8.85 -16.46
CA ALA A 113 -1.21 8.77 -15.64
C ALA A 113 -0.52 7.43 -15.91
N TYR A 114 0.80 7.43 -15.95
CA TYR A 114 1.60 6.22 -16.12
C TYR A 114 2.93 6.34 -15.37
N LEU A 115 3.52 5.18 -15.07
CA LEU A 115 4.85 5.06 -14.53
C LEU A 115 5.80 4.61 -15.63
N GLU A 116 7.00 5.18 -15.67
CA GLU A 116 8.04 4.85 -16.65
C GLU A 116 9.40 4.78 -15.95
N TYR A 117 10.29 3.93 -16.47
CA TYR A 117 11.66 3.71 -15.98
C TYR A 117 12.68 4.44 -16.87
#